data_AF-A0A1H3W6W5-F1
#
_entry.id   AF-A0A1H3W6W5-F1
#
_cell.length_a   1.000
_cell.length_b   1.000
_cell.length_c   1.000
_cell.angle_alpha   90.00
_cell.angle_beta   90.00
_cell.angle_gamma   90.00
#
_symmetry.space_group_name_H-M   'P 1'
#
loop_
_entity.id
_entity.type
_entity.pdbx_description
1 polymer ?
#
loop_
_entity_poly.entity_id
_entity_poly.type
_entity_poly.pdbx_seq_one_letter_code
_entity_poly.pdbx_strand_id
1 'polypeptide(L)'
;MMKQQLQTMLALQDEINTLVNDNWRAQNFAWYRAIWVESAELLDHYGWKWWKKQQPDMDQVKLELVDIWHFGLSLELQQGSPEQVAADMLAELGAGQRTAGDFRSNLEAFTLNTLASKQFDLVGFAQLLADAELSFDELYQRYVGKNVLNRFRQDNGYKDGSYVKNWAGREDNEHLAEIAARLDTTASDYSAQIYQALQARYSEATPA
;
A
#
# COMPACT_ATOMS: atom_id res chain seq x y z
N MET A 1 -5.06 18.52 -2.78
CA MET A 1 -4.48 17.31 -3.39
C MET A 1 -4.52 16.14 -2.43
N MET A 2 -3.84 16.20 -1.27
CA MET A 2 -3.83 15.12 -0.26
C MET A 2 -5.21 14.56 0.12
N LYS A 3 -6.21 15.43 0.38
CA LYS A 3 -7.58 14.98 0.71
C LYS A 3 -8.20 14.08 -0.36
N GLN A 4 -8.09 14.49 -1.62
CA GLN A 4 -8.69 13.77 -2.74
C GLN A 4 -7.98 12.44 -2.96
N GLN A 5 -6.65 12.42 -2.90
CA GLN A 5 -5.85 11.19 -2.97
C GLN A 5 -6.24 10.21 -1.86
N LEU A 6 -6.39 10.68 -0.63
CA LEU A 6 -6.80 9.84 0.49
C LEU A 6 -8.20 9.24 0.31
N GLN A 7 -9.17 10.07 -0.13
CA GLN A 7 -10.51 9.59 -0.46
C GLN A 7 -10.49 8.53 -1.57
N THR A 8 -9.70 8.74 -2.62
CA THR A 8 -9.51 7.75 -3.69
C THR A 8 -8.92 6.45 -3.15
N MET A 9 -7.87 6.51 -2.32
CA MET A 9 -7.25 5.29 -1.78
C MET A 9 -8.20 4.51 -0.87
N LEU A 10 -8.97 5.21 -0.02
CA LEU A 10 -9.98 4.61 0.84
C LEU A 10 -11.12 3.97 0.05
N ALA A 11 -11.61 4.62 -1.01
CA ALA A 11 -12.63 4.04 -1.89
C ALA A 11 -12.11 2.76 -2.56
N LEU A 12 -10.89 2.79 -3.13
CA LEU A 12 -10.24 1.62 -3.71
C LEU A 12 -9.99 0.50 -2.69
N GLN A 13 -9.72 0.84 -1.42
CA GLN A 13 -9.54 -0.15 -0.37
C GLN A 13 -10.87 -0.81 0.02
N ASP A 14 -11.94 -0.03 0.12
CA ASP A 14 -13.30 -0.54 0.40
C ASP A 14 -13.76 -1.50 -0.71
N GLU A 15 -13.51 -1.14 -1.97
CA GLU A 15 -13.80 -1.98 -3.14
C GLU A 15 -13.02 -3.30 -3.12
N ILE A 16 -11.70 -3.28 -2.92
CA ILE A 16 -10.90 -4.50 -2.93
C ILE A 16 -11.22 -5.41 -1.73
N ASN A 17 -11.48 -4.83 -0.55
CA ASN A 17 -11.91 -5.59 0.61
C ASN A 17 -13.24 -6.28 0.36
N THR A 18 -14.19 -5.58 -0.27
CA THR A 18 -15.49 -6.14 -0.67
C THR A 18 -15.32 -7.26 -1.69
N LEU A 19 -14.47 -7.08 -2.72
CA LEU A 19 -14.18 -8.11 -3.72
C LEU A 19 -13.60 -9.40 -3.10
N VAL A 20 -12.79 -9.26 -2.05
CA VAL A 20 -12.22 -10.39 -1.33
C VAL A 20 -13.27 -11.03 -0.41
N ASN A 21 -14.06 -10.22 0.28
CA ASN A 21 -15.15 -10.67 1.15
C ASN A 21 -16.23 -9.58 1.28
N ASP A 22 -17.42 -9.82 0.70
CA ASP A 22 -18.53 -8.85 0.69
C ASP A 22 -19.00 -8.41 2.09
N ASN A 23 -18.69 -9.19 3.13
CA ASN A 23 -19.06 -8.91 4.52
C ASN A 23 -17.84 -8.58 5.41
N TRP A 24 -16.72 -8.15 4.83
CA TRP A 24 -15.44 -7.97 5.53
C TRP A 24 -15.53 -7.08 6.78
N ARG A 25 -16.41 -6.08 6.77
CA ARG A 25 -16.64 -5.15 7.90
C ARG A 25 -17.16 -5.87 9.15
N ALA A 26 -17.98 -6.91 8.98
CA ALA A 26 -18.52 -7.69 10.09
C ALA A 26 -17.61 -8.84 10.55
N GLN A 27 -16.53 -9.15 9.82
CA GLN A 27 -15.68 -10.31 10.11
C GLN A 27 -14.67 -10.07 11.24
N ASN A 28 -14.54 -8.83 11.73
CA ASN A 28 -13.57 -8.46 12.78
C ASN A 28 -12.15 -8.98 12.48
N PHE A 29 -11.72 -8.83 11.22
CA PHE A 29 -10.39 -9.26 10.81
C PHE A 29 -9.32 -8.54 11.63
N ALA A 30 -8.28 -9.28 12.00
CA ALA A 30 -7.18 -8.76 12.79
C ALA A 30 -6.17 -7.99 11.90
N TRP A 31 -6.61 -6.88 11.31
CA TRP A 31 -5.79 -6.04 10.42
C TRP A 31 -4.47 -5.59 11.07
N TYR A 32 -4.49 -5.28 12.38
CA TYR A 32 -3.30 -4.97 13.17
C TYR A 32 -2.22 -6.07 13.12
N ARG A 33 -2.62 -7.34 12.92
CA ARG A 33 -1.67 -8.46 12.79
C ARG A 33 -0.99 -8.44 11.43
N ALA A 34 -1.73 -8.13 10.36
CA ALA A 34 -1.15 -7.96 9.04
C ALA A 34 -0.15 -6.79 9.06
N ILE A 35 -0.53 -5.64 9.62
CA ILE A 35 0.36 -4.48 9.80
C ILE A 35 1.66 -4.86 10.51
N TRP A 36 1.59 -5.61 11.61
CA TRP A 36 2.78 -6.07 12.33
C TRP A 36 3.64 -7.02 11.50
N VAL A 37 3.03 -7.97 10.77
CA VAL A 37 3.77 -8.90 9.91
C VAL A 37 4.52 -8.13 8.83
N GLU A 38 3.86 -7.22 8.12
CA GLU A 38 4.51 -6.37 7.11
C GLU A 38 5.58 -5.47 7.73
N SER A 39 5.39 -4.99 8.97
CA SER A 39 6.43 -4.22 9.68
C SER A 39 7.68 -5.06 9.95
N ALA A 40 7.53 -6.36 10.23
CA ALA A 40 8.65 -7.27 10.40
C ALA A 40 9.37 -7.58 9.07
N GLU A 41 8.62 -7.75 7.98
CA GLU A 41 9.18 -7.94 6.63
C GLU A 41 9.96 -6.69 6.20
N LEU A 42 9.36 -5.51 6.39
CA LEU A 42 9.97 -4.21 6.17
C LEU A 42 11.31 -4.06 6.93
N LEU A 43 11.37 -4.46 8.20
CA LEU A 43 12.59 -4.38 9.01
C LEU A 43 13.70 -5.27 8.45
N ASP A 44 13.36 -6.44 7.89
CA ASP A 44 14.36 -7.33 7.29
C ASP A 44 14.99 -6.71 6.04
N HIS A 45 14.19 -6.01 5.22
CA HIS A 45 14.64 -5.26 4.05
C HIS A 45 15.48 -4.03 4.40
N TYR A 46 15.12 -3.30 5.46
CA TYR A 46 15.91 -2.16 5.94
C TYR A 46 17.24 -2.63 6.59
N GLY A 47 17.23 -3.80 7.19
CA GLY A 47 18.39 -4.45 7.81
C GLY A 47 18.52 -4.15 9.29
N TRP A 48 18.81 -5.17 10.09
CA TRP A 48 18.89 -5.10 11.56
C TRP A 48 19.93 -6.06 12.14
N LYS A 49 20.44 -7.01 11.33
CA LYS A 49 21.33 -8.09 11.74
C LYS A 49 22.72 -7.52 12.00
N TRP A 50 23.04 -7.22 13.25
CA TRP A 50 24.36 -6.69 13.63
C TRP A 50 25.53 -7.64 13.35
N TRP A 51 25.27 -8.93 13.14
CA TRP A 51 26.28 -9.95 12.84
C TRP A 51 26.49 -10.22 11.35
N LYS A 52 25.73 -9.55 10.46
CA LYS A 52 25.82 -9.73 9.01
C LYS A 52 25.77 -8.37 8.33
N LYS A 53 26.72 -8.07 7.42
CA LYS A 53 26.64 -6.85 6.61
C LYS A 53 25.35 -6.87 5.79
N GLN A 54 24.55 -5.81 5.91
CA GLN A 54 23.32 -5.59 5.14
C GLN A 54 23.37 -4.20 4.53
N GLN A 55 22.80 -4.07 3.33
CA GLN A 55 22.46 -2.79 2.73
C GLN A 55 20.94 -2.72 2.66
N PRO A 56 20.31 -1.61 3.07
CA PRO A 56 18.87 -1.45 2.95
C PRO A 56 18.43 -1.60 1.50
N ASP A 57 17.42 -2.43 1.25
CA ASP A 57 16.70 -2.47 -0.02
C ASP A 57 15.52 -1.49 0.07
N MET A 58 15.77 -0.23 -0.30
CA MET A 58 14.80 0.85 -0.10
C MET A 58 13.55 0.69 -0.97
N ASP A 59 13.62 0.03 -2.12
CA ASP A 59 12.44 -0.22 -2.94
C ASP A 59 11.53 -1.26 -2.28
N GLN A 60 12.10 -2.30 -1.67
CA GLN A 60 11.33 -3.24 -0.86
C GLN A 60 10.77 -2.59 0.41
N VAL A 61 11.55 -1.75 1.10
CA VAL A 61 11.03 -0.97 2.25
C VAL A 61 9.82 -0.14 1.86
N LYS A 62 9.87 0.56 0.72
CA LYS A 62 8.74 1.35 0.21
C LYS A 62 7.55 0.48 -0.22
N LEU A 63 7.81 -0.72 -0.73
CA LEU A 63 6.77 -1.69 -1.05
C LEU A 63 6.04 -2.15 0.22
N GLU A 64 6.77 -2.51 1.27
CA GLU A 64 6.14 -2.94 2.52
C GLU A 64 5.42 -1.80 3.24
N LEU A 65 5.89 -0.55 3.11
CA LEU A 65 5.13 0.63 3.59
C LEU A 65 3.77 0.74 2.87
N VAL A 66 3.71 0.42 1.58
CA VAL A 66 2.45 0.40 0.82
C VAL A 66 1.55 -0.76 1.27
N ASP A 67 2.11 -1.92 1.57
CA ASP A 67 1.34 -3.08 2.04
C ASP A 67 0.80 -2.83 3.47
N ILE A 68 1.60 -2.23 4.36
CA ILE A 68 1.13 -1.69 5.65
C ILE A 68 -0.03 -0.70 5.45
N TRP A 69 0.08 0.21 4.47
CA TRP A 69 -0.93 1.21 4.20
C TRP A 69 -2.28 0.59 3.80
N HIS A 70 -2.30 -0.47 2.99
CA HIS A 70 -3.55 -1.18 2.65
C HIS A 70 -4.26 -1.70 3.89
N PHE A 71 -3.52 -2.31 4.82
CA PHE A 71 -4.09 -2.83 6.06
C PHE A 71 -4.46 -1.71 7.05
N GLY A 72 -3.69 -0.62 7.08
CA GLY A 72 -4.01 0.60 7.82
C GLY A 72 -5.33 1.21 7.37
N LEU A 73 -5.50 1.44 6.06
CA LEU A 73 -6.74 1.92 5.47
C LEU A 73 -7.91 0.97 5.73
N SER A 74 -7.69 -0.34 5.66
CA SER A 74 -8.73 -1.34 5.95
C SER A 74 -9.19 -1.29 7.41
N LEU A 75 -8.28 -1.02 8.34
CA LEU A 75 -8.58 -0.86 9.76
C LEU A 75 -9.32 0.46 10.02
N GLU A 76 -8.86 1.57 9.45
CA GLU A 76 -9.50 2.88 9.54
C GLU A 76 -10.91 2.88 8.95
N LEU A 77 -11.11 2.19 7.81
CA LEU A 77 -12.42 2.05 7.20
C LEU A 77 -13.44 1.41 8.13
N GLN A 78 -13.06 0.63 9.14
CA GLN A 78 -14.02 0.09 10.12
C GLN A 78 -14.81 1.17 10.86
N GLN A 79 -14.31 2.40 10.89
CA GLN A 79 -14.93 3.53 11.60
C GLN A 79 -15.98 4.29 10.78
N GLY A 80 -16.06 4.08 9.46
CA GLY A 80 -17.04 4.80 8.64
C GLY A 80 -16.88 4.67 7.13
N SER A 81 -17.50 5.61 6.42
CA SER A 81 -17.36 5.72 4.96
C SER A 81 -15.98 6.28 4.59
N PRO A 82 -15.50 6.03 3.36
CA PRO A 82 -14.25 6.62 2.86
C PRO A 82 -14.16 8.14 3.05
N GLU A 83 -15.26 8.88 2.89
CA GLU A 83 -15.28 10.33 3.04
C GLU A 83 -15.09 10.79 4.49
N GLN A 84 -15.77 10.11 5.43
CA GLN A 84 -15.66 10.42 6.85
C GLN A 84 -14.25 10.09 7.36
N VAL A 85 -13.78 8.87 7.04
CA VAL A 85 -12.45 8.40 7.44
C VAL A 85 -11.36 9.30 6.86
N ALA A 86 -11.47 9.72 5.60
CA ALA A 86 -10.52 10.67 5.03
C ALA A 86 -10.47 12.00 5.80
N ALA A 87 -11.63 12.51 6.24
CA ALA A 87 -11.67 13.76 7.00
C ALA A 87 -11.00 13.61 8.37
N ASP A 88 -11.25 12.50 9.06
CA ASP A 88 -10.69 12.22 10.39
C ASP A 88 -9.16 12.03 10.32
N MET A 89 -8.68 11.23 9.37
CA MET A 89 -7.25 11.00 9.14
C MET A 89 -6.50 12.31 8.79
N LEU A 90 -7.10 13.20 7.98
CA LEU A 90 -6.48 14.48 7.65
C LEU A 90 -6.37 15.39 8.88
N ALA A 91 -7.38 15.39 9.74
CA ALA A 91 -7.36 16.15 10.98
C ALA A 91 -6.24 15.67 11.91
N GLU A 92 -6.07 14.35 12.03
CA GLU A 92 -5.00 13.73 12.82
C GLU A 92 -3.61 14.04 12.24
N LEU A 93 -3.43 13.94 10.93
CA LEU A 93 -2.15 14.19 10.27
C LEU A 93 -1.68 15.66 10.41
N GLY A 94 -2.60 16.61 10.56
CA GLY A 94 -2.32 18.02 10.74
C GLY A 94 -1.65 18.38 12.08
N ALA A 95 -1.52 17.43 13.02
CA ALA A 95 -1.13 17.71 14.40
C ALA A 95 0.39 17.75 14.69
N GLY A 96 1.29 17.72 13.70
CA GLY A 96 2.72 17.80 14.01
C GLY A 96 3.67 17.88 12.81
N GLN A 97 4.84 18.47 13.03
CA GLN A 97 5.98 18.37 12.12
C GLN A 97 6.65 17.01 12.29
N ARG A 98 7.04 16.40 11.16
CA ARG A 98 7.75 15.11 11.12
C ARG A 98 9.14 15.39 10.61
N THR A 99 10.14 14.93 11.35
CA THR A 99 11.55 15.08 11.00
C THR A 99 12.15 13.70 10.90
N ALA A 100 12.86 13.39 9.82
CA ALA A 100 13.51 12.10 9.66
C ALA A 100 14.38 11.78 10.89
N GLY A 101 14.21 10.58 11.43
CA GLY A 101 14.87 10.08 12.63
C GLY A 101 15.52 8.73 12.42
N ASP A 102 15.70 7.98 13.51
CA ASP A 102 16.12 6.58 13.42
C ASP A 102 14.93 5.69 13.03
N PHE A 103 14.93 5.28 11.77
CA PHE A 103 13.90 4.42 11.17
C PHE A 103 13.59 3.18 12.01
N ARG A 104 14.61 2.51 12.59
CA ARG A 104 14.39 1.26 13.36
C ARG A 104 13.60 1.53 14.63
N SER A 105 14.04 2.52 15.40
CA SER A 105 13.37 2.93 16.62
C SER A 105 11.94 3.41 16.35
N ASN A 106 11.72 4.15 15.27
CA ASN A 106 10.38 4.62 14.89
C ASN A 106 9.47 3.47 14.44
N LEU A 107 9.99 2.49 13.71
CA LEU A 107 9.24 1.29 13.30
C LEU A 107 8.84 0.44 14.50
N GLU A 108 9.74 0.27 15.47
CA GLU A 108 9.46 -0.42 16.73
C GLU A 108 8.37 0.31 17.54
N ALA A 109 8.43 1.64 17.61
CA ALA A 109 7.41 2.44 18.28
C ALA A 109 6.04 2.35 17.59
N PHE A 110 5.98 2.53 16.26
CA PHE A 110 4.77 2.36 15.46
C PHE A 110 4.15 0.97 15.66
N THR A 111 4.99 -0.06 15.62
CA THR A 111 4.58 -1.45 15.85
C THR A 111 3.99 -1.63 17.24
N LEU A 112 4.69 -1.15 18.27
CA LEU A 112 4.25 -1.26 19.66
C LEU A 112 2.89 -0.60 19.86
N ASN A 113 2.72 0.63 19.35
CA ASN A 113 1.47 1.37 19.44
C ASN A 113 0.34 0.62 18.73
N THR A 114 0.59 0.09 17.54
CA THR A 114 -0.38 -0.69 16.76
C THR A 114 -0.79 -1.96 17.49
N LEU A 115 0.15 -2.72 18.05
CA LEU A 115 -0.15 -3.95 18.79
C LEU A 115 -0.89 -3.69 20.11
N ALA A 116 -0.50 -2.64 20.83
CA ALA A 116 -1.10 -2.28 22.12
C ALA A 116 -2.54 -1.78 21.97
N SER A 117 -2.78 -0.90 20.99
CA SER A 117 -4.09 -0.29 20.75
C SER A 117 -5.01 -1.14 19.86
N LYS A 118 -4.43 -2.02 19.03
CA LYS A 118 -5.10 -2.68 17.89
C LYS A 118 -5.74 -1.69 16.91
N GLN A 119 -5.29 -0.43 16.92
CA GLN A 119 -5.64 0.62 15.98
C GLN A 119 -4.44 0.93 15.09
N PHE A 120 -4.66 1.69 14.02
CA PHE A 120 -3.57 2.11 13.16
C PHE A 120 -2.92 3.38 13.72
N ASP A 121 -1.62 3.34 13.99
CA ASP A 121 -0.86 4.52 14.41
C ASP A 121 -0.52 5.39 13.19
N LEU A 122 -1.48 6.21 12.75
CA LEU A 122 -1.39 7.02 11.54
C LEU A 122 -0.25 8.04 11.62
N VAL A 123 -0.03 8.65 12.79
CA VAL A 123 1.07 9.60 13.01
C VAL A 123 2.42 8.89 12.93
N GLY A 124 2.54 7.73 13.58
CA GLY A 124 3.73 6.88 13.50
C GLY A 124 4.01 6.41 12.07
N PHE A 125 2.98 5.99 11.32
CA PHE A 125 3.14 5.62 9.92
C PHE A 125 3.65 6.79 9.07
N ALA A 126 3.09 7.99 9.26
CA ALA A 126 3.56 9.18 8.56
C ALA A 126 5.00 9.56 8.92
N GLN A 127 5.48 9.22 10.12
CA GLN A 127 6.89 9.34 10.48
C GLN A 127 7.76 8.32 9.71
N LEU A 128 7.31 7.08 9.55
CA LEU A 128 8.03 6.07 8.74
C LEU A 128 8.16 6.48 7.27
N LEU A 129 7.12 7.08 6.70
CA LEU A 129 7.18 7.67 5.35
C LEU A 129 8.29 8.72 5.25
N ALA A 130 8.39 9.60 6.25
CA ALA A 130 9.42 10.64 6.29
C ALA A 130 10.84 10.04 6.43
N ASP A 131 11.01 9.03 7.29
CA ASP A 131 12.27 8.34 7.48
C ASP A 131 12.73 7.55 6.23
N ALA A 132 11.79 7.06 5.42
CA ALA A 132 12.05 6.33 4.17
C ALA A 132 12.12 7.24 2.92
N GLU A 133 12.01 8.56 3.09
CA GLU A 133 11.93 9.54 2.00
C GLU A 133 10.83 9.19 0.97
N LEU A 134 9.69 8.67 1.46
CA LEU A 134 8.53 8.32 0.67
C LEU A 134 7.48 9.43 0.79
N SER A 135 7.38 10.28 -0.23
CA SER A 135 6.38 11.36 -0.24
C SER A 135 4.96 10.81 -0.30
N PHE A 136 3.97 11.59 0.15
CA PHE A 136 2.56 11.18 0.07
C PHE A 136 2.09 10.98 -1.38
N ASP A 137 2.63 11.78 -2.32
CA ASP A 137 2.36 11.60 -3.75
C ASP A 137 2.93 10.27 -4.25
N GLU A 138 4.17 9.93 -3.90
CA GLU A 138 4.77 8.64 -4.27
C GLU A 138 4.02 7.46 -3.60
N LEU A 139 3.59 7.60 -2.33
CA LEU A 139 2.75 6.62 -1.65
C LEU A 139 1.44 6.40 -2.42
N TYR A 140 0.75 7.47 -2.80
CA TYR A 140 -0.48 7.41 -3.59
C TYR A 140 -0.25 6.68 -4.92
N GLN A 141 0.82 7.01 -5.65
CA GLN A 141 1.15 6.37 -6.92
C GLN A 141 1.39 4.86 -6.77
N ARG A 142 2.24 4.47 -5.81
CA ARG A 142 2.57 3.06 -5.56
C ARG A 142 1.34 2.29 -5.08
N TYR A 143 0.53 2.89 -4.19
CA TYR A 143 -0.69 2.28 -3.70
C TYR A 143 -1.71 2.05 -4.82
N VAL A 144 -2.06 3.08 -5.59
CA VAL A 144 -3.04 2.94 -6.68
C VAL A 144 -2.55 1.92 -7.70
N GLY A 145 -1.26 1.96 -8.06
CA GLY A 145 -0.65 0.97 -8.94
C GLY A 145 -0.82 -0.47 -8.42
N LYS A 146 -0.46 -0.72 -7.16
CA LYS A 146 -0.57 -2.05 -6.52
C LYS A 146 -2.03 -2.50 -6.41
N ASN A 147 -2.95 -1.61 -6.06
CA ASN A 147 -4.38 -1.90 -5.96
C ASN A 147 -4.96 -2.30 -7.33
N VAL A 148 -4.65 -1.53 -8.38
CA VAL A 148 -5.09 -1.82 -9.75
C VAL A 148 -4.48 -3.13 -10.26
N LEU A 149 -3.20 -3.40 -10.00
CA LEU A 149 -2.57 -4.67 -10.36
C LEU A 149 -3.19 -5.85 -9.62
N ASN A 150 -3.52 -5.71 -8.34
CA ASN A 150 -4.22 -6.75 -7.59
C ASN A 150 -5.62 -7.02 -8.16
N ARG A 151 -6.36 -5.98 -8.54
CA ARG A 151 -7.63 -6.13 -9.24
C ARG A 151 -7.45 -6.83 -10.58
N PHE A 152 -6.47 -6.39 -11.37
CA PHE A 152 -6.13 -6.98 -12.67
C PHE A 152 -5.82 -8.48 -12.55
N ARG A 153 -5.03 -8.88 -11.56
CA ARG A 153 -4.75 -10.30 -11.24
C ARG A 153 -6.05 -11.07 -11.03
N GLN A 154 -6.95 -10.56 -10.18
CA GLN A 154 -8.22 -11.23 -9.88
C GLN A 154 -9.09 -11.38 -11.13
N ASP A 155 -9.20 -10.34 -11.95
CA ASP A 155 -9.98 -10.36 -13.19
C ASP A 155 -9.38 -11.29 -14.27
N ASN A 156 -8.08 -11.61 -14.17
CA ASN A 156 -7.35 -12.47 -15.11
C ASN A 156 -6.98 -13.85 -14.51
N GLY A 157 -7.76 -14.35 -13.55
CA GLY A 157 -7.67 -15.75 -13.12
C GLY A 157 -6.68 -16.04 -11.99
N TYR A 158 -6.38 -15.06 -11.14
CA TYR A 158 -5.49 -15.31 -9.98
C TYR A 158 -6.08 -16.32 -8.98
N LYS A 159 -7.41 -16.31 -8.81
CA LYS A 159 -8.12 -17.25 -7.91
C LYS A 159 -8.14 -18.69 -8.43
N ASP A 160 -8.24 -18.88 -9.74
CA ASP A 160 -8.27 -20.22 -10.37
C ASP A 160 -6.88 -20.71 -10.80
N GLY A 161 -5.86 -19.87 -10.67
CA GLY A 161 -4.47 -20.19 -10.97
C GLY A 161 -4.10 -20.06 -12.46
N SER A 162 -4.99 -19.54 -13.32
CA SER A 162 -4.69 -19.31 -14.73
C SER A 162 -3.89 -18.03 -15.00
N TYR A 163 -3.82 -17.12 -14.03
CA TYR A 163 -3.05 -15.88 -14.16
C TYR A 163 -1.54 -16.14 -14.28
N VAL A 164 -0.92 -15.53 -15.29
CA VAL A 164 0.54 -15.56 -15.47
C VAL A 164 1.16 -14.33 -14.80
N LYS A 165 1.91 -14.53 -13.71
CA LYS A 165 2.59 -13.43 -12.98
C LYS A 165 3.85 -12.92 -13.68
N ASN A 166 4.48 -13.76 -14.51
CA ASN A 166 5.70 -13.43 -15.24
C ASN A 166 5.39 -13.10 -16.70
N TRP A 167 5.41 -11.82 -17.04
CA TRP A 167 5.12 -11.33 -18.39
C TRP A 167 6.43 -11.13 -19.14
N ALA A 168 6.64 -11.89 -20.23
CA ALA A 168 7.87 -11.86 -21.02
C ALA A 168 9.16 -12.01 -20.18
N GLY A 169 9.13 -12.86 -19.15
CA GLY A 169 10.28 -13.19 -18.29
C GLY A 169 10.54 -12.21 -17.14
N ARG A 170 9.63 -11.27 -16.88
CA ARG A 170 9.70 -10.29 -15.78
C ARG A 170 8.42 -10.30 -14.96
N GLU A 171 8.49 -9.99 -13.67
CA GLU A 171 7.30 -9.97 -12.83
C GLU A 171 6.38 -8.80 -13.20
N ASP A 172 5.07 -9.02 -13.09
CA ASP A 172 4.02 -8.01 -13.30
C ASP A 172 4.21 -6.69 -12.53
N ASN A 173 4.79 -6.75 -11.31
CA ASN A 173 5.14 -5.56 -10.52
C ASN A 173 6.19 -4.67 -11.22
N GLU A 174 7.14 -5.27 -11.96
CA GLU A 174 8.13 -4.50 -12.71
C GLU A 174 7.48 -3.74 -13.88
N HIS A 175 6.52 -4.39 -14.54
CA HIS A 175 5.74 -3.78 -15.61
C HIS A 175 4.88 -2.64 -15.09
N LEU A 176 4.25 -2.83 -13.92
CA LEU A 176 3.50 -1.79 -13.24
C LEU A 176 4.38 -0.57 -12.94
N ALA A 177 5.60 -0.77 -12.41
CA ALA A 177 6.50 0.33 -12.10
C ALA A 177 6.81 1.18 -13.35
N GLU A 178 7.06 0.53 -14.50
CA GLU A 178 7.30 1.24 -15.76
C GLU A 178 6.07 1.96 -16.32
N ILE A 179 4.87 1.39 -16.14
CA ILE A 179 3.61 2.01 -16.53
C ILE A 179 3.37 3.26 -15.66
N ALA A 180 3.44 3.11 -14.34
CA ALA A 180 3.18 4.16 -13.39
C ALA A 180 4.14 5.36 -13.58
N ALA A 181 5.41 5.10 -13.92
CA ALA A 181 6.40 6.14 -14.18
C ALA A 181 6.10 7.04 -15.40
N ARG A 182 5.16 6.65 -16.27
CA ARG A 182 4.82 7.37 -17.52
C ARG A 182 3.48 8.08 -17.49
N LEU A 183 2.67 7.84 -16.46
CA LEU A 183 1.29 8.33 -16.38
C LEU A 183 1.19 9.59 -15.52
N ASP A 184 0.25 10.47 -15.86
CA ASP A 184 -0.08 11.64 -15.04
C ASP A 184 -0.93 11.21 -13.84
N THR A 185 -0.35 11.33 -12.66
CA THR A 185 -0.94 10.83 -11.42
C THR A 185 -1.97 11.79 -10.83
N THR A 186 -2.12 12.97 -11.45
CA THR A 186 -3.16 13.94 -11.14
C THR A 186 -4.43 13.73 -11.99
N ALA A 187 -4.36 12.88 -13.02
CA ALA A 187 -5.49 12.57 -13.87
C ALA A 187 -6.62 11.88 -13.07
N SER A 188 -7.86 12.33 -13.27
CA SER A 188 -9.04 11.77 -12.58
C SER A 188 -9.30 10.30 -12.90
N ASP A 189 -8.80 9.83 -14.05
CA ASP A 189 -8.92 8.47 -14.56
C ASP A 189 -7.60 7.69 -14.43
N TYR A 190 -6.65 8.13 -13.59
CA TYR A 190 -5.34 7.50 -13.40
C TYR A 190 -5.40 5.98 -13.16
N SER A 191 -6.31 5.52 -12.29
CA SER A 191 -6.54 4.09 -12.03
C SER A 191 -6.95 3.32 -13.30
N ALA A 192 -7.86 3.89 -14.10
CA ALA A 192 -8.31 3.30 -15.36
C ALA A 192 -7.18 3.28 -16.41
N GLN A 193 -6.35 4.33 -16.47
CA GLN A 193 -5.18 4.37 -17.36
C GLN A 193 -4.17 3.28 -17.02
N ILE A 194 -3.89 3.04 -15.72
CA ILE A 194 -3.03 1.92 -15.29
C ILE A 194 -3.63 0.59 -15.74
N TYR A 195 -4.92 0.36 -15.49
CA TYR A 195 -5.57 -0.90 -15.84
C TYR A 195 -5.51 -1.17 -17.34
N GLN A 196 -5.81 -0.17 -18.17
CA GLN A 196 -5.74 -0.28 -19.64
C GLN A 196 -4.31 -0.58 -20.12
N ALA A 197 -3.30 0.08 -19.54
CA ALA A 197 -1.91 -0.17 -19.87
C ALA A 197 -1.44 -1.58 -19.45
N LEU A 198 -1.90 -2.08 -18.29
CA LEU A 198 -1.66 -3.46 -17.85
C LEU A 198 -2.31 -4.45 -18.81
N GLN A 199 -3.56 -4.24 -19.21
CA GLN A 199 -4.28 -5.11 -20.15
C GLN A 199 -3.58 -5.19 -21.50
N ALA A 200 -3.15 -4.05 -22.06
CA ALA A 200 -2.43 -4.02 -23.32
C ALA A 200 -1.12 -4.83 -23.23
N ARG A 201 -0.33 -4.58 -22.18
CA ARG A 201 0.96 -5.24 -22.00
C ARG A 201 0.83 -6.74 -21.70
N TYR A 202 -0.16 -7.15 -20.91
CA TYR A 202 -0.43 -8.54 -20.59
C TYR A 202 -0.81 -9.35 -21.85
N SER A 203 -1.63 -8.75 -22.72
CA SER A 203 -2.08 -9.38 -23.97
C SER A 203 -0.95 -9.55 -24.99
N GLU A 204 0.02 -8.62 -25.01
CA GLU A 204 1.22 -8.73 -25.85
C GLU A 204 2.21 -9.79 -25.31
N ALA A 205 2.39 -9.82 -23.99
CA ALA A 205 3.36 -10.68 -23.33
C ALA A 205 2.89 -12.13 -23.11
N THR A 206 1.56 -12.35 -23.16
CA THR A 206 0.93 -13.65 -22.91
C THR A 206 -0.08 -13.94 -24.03
N PRO A 207 0.39 -14.32 -25.24
CA PRO A 207 -0.51 -14.70 -26.33
C PRO A 207 -1.32 -15.94 -25.94
N ALA A 208 -2.59 -15.97 -26.37
CA ALA A 208 -3.50 -17.11 -26.17
C ALA A 208 -2.99 -18.41 -26.80
#